data_AF-A0A2W2BR01-F1
#
_entry.id   AF-A0A2W2BR01-F1
#
_cell.length_a   1.000
_cell.length_b   1.000
_cell.length_c   1.000
_cell.angle_alpha   90.00
_cell.angle_beta   90.00
_cell.angle_gamma   90.00
#
_symmetry.space_group_name_H-M   'P 1'
#
loop_
_entity.id
_entity.type
_entity.pdbx_description
1 polymer ?
#
loop_
_entity_poly.entity_id
_entity_poly.type
_entity_poly.pdbx_seq_one_letter_code
_entity_poly.pdbx_strand_id
1 'polypeptide(L)'
;MKFILPTAVFGVLLLYAAGAIPPDGVGGSMVIGLALLAAAPAVGIHEAWTMRRSVAGWIFNIIVSLAGALFLAPVGGMIMALFLSPFMDGAGSIAAAGGLMMLVALAGMMVITLLGAWGSIWIVNRWR
;
A
#
# COMPACT_ATOMS: atom_id res chain seq x y z
N MET A 1 1.54 -9.54 -8.57
CA MET A 1 2.27 -9.05 -7.37
C MET A 1 3.74 -8.77 -7.57
N LYS A 2 4.53 -9.72 -8.13
CA LYS A 2 5.99 -9.57 -8.32
C LYS A 2 6.43 -8.26 -9.00
N PHE A 3 5.63 -7.71 -9.90
CA PHE A 3 5.91 -6.43 -10.58
C PHE A 3 5.14 -5.26 -9.99
N ILE A 4 3.83 -5.41 -9.75
CA ILE A 4 2.95 -4.32 -9.26
C ILE A 4 3.44 -3.72 -7.95
N LEU A 5 3.82 -4.56 -6.98
CA LEU A 5 4.27 -4.13 -5.66
C LEU A 5 5.55 -3.28 -5.74
N PRO A 6 6.67 -3.77 -6.33
CA PRO A 6 7.87 -2.95 -6.43
C PRO A 6 7.66 -1.72 -7.31
N THR A 7 6.92 -1.79 -8.42
CA THR A 7 6.70 -0.59 -9.25
C THR A 7 5.91 0.49 -8.52
N ALA A 8 4.89 0.11 -7.75
CA ALA A 8 4.10 1.07 -6.97
C ALA A 8 4.94 1.68 -5.84
N VAL A 9 5.64 0.83 -5.07
CA VAL A 9 6.47 1.27 -3.94
C VAL A 9 7.63 2.15 -4.42
N PHE A 10 8.43 1.69 -5.39
CA PHE A 10 9.53 2.49 -5.93
C PHE A 10 9.05 3.78 -6.59
N GLY A 11 7.95 3.73 -7.35
CA GLY A 11 7.39 4.93 -7.97
C GLY A 11 7.05 6.01 -6.96
N VAL A 12 6.33 5.65 -5.88
CA VAL A 12 5.98 6.60 -4.81
C VAL A 12 7.21 7.06 -4.04
N LEU A 13 8.16 6.17 -3.73
CA LEU A 13 9.39 6.55 -3.04
C LEU A 13 10.24 7.52 -3.86
N LEU A 14 10.35 7.31 -5.18
CA LEU A 14 11.07 8.21 -6.08
C LEU A 14 10.39 9.59 -6.15
N LEU A 15 9.06 9.62 -6.26
CA LEU A 15 8.30 10.88 -6.26
C LEU A 15 8.43 11.62 -4.92
N TYR A 16 8.44 10.89 -3.81
CA TYR A 16 8.66 11.46 -2.48
C TYR A 16 10.10 12.00 -2.32
N ALA A 17 11.11 11.21 -2.70
CA ALA A 17 12.51 11.60 -2.62
C ALA A 17 12.86 12.78 -3.56
N ALA A 18 12.19 12.88 -4.72
CA ALA A 18 12.33 14.00 -5.64
C ALA A 18 11.65 15.30 -5.15
N GLY A 19 10.96 15.26 -4.00
CA GLY A 19 10.19 16.40 -3.48
C GLY A 19 8.91 16.71 -4.27
N ALA A 20 8.51 15.84 -5.22
CA ALA A 20 7.27 16.00 -5.97
C ALA A 20 6.03 15.74 -5.09
N ILE A 21 6.19 14.98 -3.99
CA ILE A 21 5.18 14.76 -2.96
C ILE A 21 5.55 15.63 -1.75
N PRO A 22 4.90 16.78 -1.54
CA PRO A 22 5.20 17.65 -0.40
C PRO A 22 4.82 16.96 0.92
N PRO A 23 5.74 16.82 1.88
CA PRO A 23 5.50 16.10 3.13
C PRO A 23 4.52 16.83 4.07
N ASP A 24 4.47 18.15 3.98
CA ASP A 24 3.76 19.01 4.92
C ASP A 24 2.35 19.39 4.45
N GLY A 25 1.90 18.83 3.33
CA GLY A 25 0.65 19.19 2.67
C GLY A 25 -0.33 18.03 2.55
N VAL A 26 -1.63 18.34 2.65
CA VAL A 26 -2.72 17.40 2.35
C VAL A 26 -2.59 16.79 0.95
N GLY A 27 -2.06 17.57 0.00
CA GLY A 27 -1.78 17.07 -1.35
C GLY A 27 -0.82 15.88 -1.38
N GLY A 28 0.20 15.86 -0.52
CA GLY A 28 1.18 14.76 -0.48
C GLY A 28 0.55 13.45 -0.01
N SER A 29 -0.19 13.50 1.10
CA SER A 29 -0.91 12.33 1.61
C SER A 29 -2.01 11.85 0.65
N MET A 30 -2.69 12.77 -0.05
CA MET A 30 -3.67 12.42 -1.10
C MET A 30 -3.00 11.71 -2.28
N VAL A 31 -1.83 12.15 -2.75
CA VAL A 31 -1.12 11.50 -3.86
C VAL A 31 -0.71 10.08 -3.48
N ILE A 32 -0.17 9.87 -2.28
CA ILE A 32 0.18 8.55 -1.76
C ILE A 32 -1.07 7.67 -1.66
N GLY A 33 -2.15 8.20 -1.09
CA GLY A 33 -3.43 7.50 -0.96
C GLY A 33 -4.01 7.08 -2.31
N LEU A 34 -3.98 7.99 -3.31
CA LEU A 34 -4.44 7.69 -4.67
C LEU A 34 -3.56 6.65 -5.37
N ALA A 35 -2.24 6.71 -5.18
CA ALA A 35 -1.34 5.70 -5.74
C ALA A 35 -1.66 4.30 -5.19
N LEU A 36 -1.94 4.20 -3.88
CA LEU A 36 -2.37 2.95 -3.26
C LEU A 36 -3.76 2.51 -3.73
N LEU A 37 -4.69 3.45 -3.84
CA LEU A 37 -6.05 3.22 -4.34
C LEU A 37 -6.05 2.76 -5.79
N ALA A 38 -5.10 3.19 -6.62
CA ALA A 38 -4.93 2.72 -7.99
C ALA A 38 -4.20 1.36 -8.05
N ALA A 39 -3.24 1.12 -7.16
CA ALA A 39 -2.49 -0.13 -7.11
C ALA A 39 -3.34 -1.32 -6.62
N ALA A 40 -4.24 -1.13 -5.66
CA ALA A 40 -5.14 -2.17 -5.17
C ALA A 40 -6.02 -2.82 -6.28
N PRO A 41 -6.80 -2.08 -7.08
CA PRO A 41 -7.58 -2.65 -8.17
C PRO A 41 -6.68 -3.22 -9.28
N ALA A 42 -5.47 -2.68 -9.49
CA ALA A 42 -4.51 -3.28 -10.41
C ALA A 42 -4.11 -4.71 -9.98
N VAL A 43 -3.99 -4.96 -8.67
CA VAL A 43 -3.81 -6.33 -8.13
C VAL A 43 -5.01 -7.20 -8.46
N GLY A 44 -6.24 -6.72 -8.22
CA GLY A 44 -7.46 -7.47 -8.49
C GLY A 44 -7.65 -7.80 -9.98
N ILE A 45 -7.37 -6.84 -10.86
CA ILE A 45 -7.38 -7.01 -12.32
C ILE A 45 -6.36 -8.04 -12.75
N HIS A 46 -5.11 -7.91 -12.29
CA HIS A 46 -4.05 -8.84 -12.62
C HIS A 46 -4.41 -10.27 -12.23
N GLU A 47 -4.95 -10.47 -11.02
CA GLU A 47 -5.34 -11.80 -10.55
C GLU A 47 -6.56 -12.37 -11.31
N ALA A 48 -7.51 -11.51 -11.68
CA ALA A 48 -8.66 -11.94 -12.48
C ALA A 48 -8.23 -12.37 -13.88
N TRP A 49 -7.25 -11.66 -14.47
CA TRP A 49 -6.66 -12.00 -15.76
C TRP A 49 -5.90 -13.32 -15.70
N THR A 50 -5.00 -13.50 -14.74
CA THR A 50 -4.17 -14.72 -14.63
C THR A 50 -5.01 -15.96 -14.41
N MET A 51 -6.11 -15.85 -13.66
CA MET A 51 -7.04 -16.96 -13.41
C MET A 51 -8.14 -17.10 -14.47
N ARG A 52 -8.09 -16.32 -15.56
CA ARG A 52 -9.10 -16.30 -16.65
C ARG A 52 -10.55 -16.25 -16.15
N ARG A 53 -10.81 -15.36 -15.19
CA ARG A 53 -12.14 -15.25 -14.56
C ARG A 53 -13.17 -14.62 -15.49
N SER A 54 -14.43 -14.96 -15.27
CA SER A 54 -15.58 -14.29 -15.90
C SER A 54 -15.69 -12.83 -15.46
N VAL A 55 -16.49 -12.03 -16.18
CA VAL A 55 -16.72 -10.61 -15.88
C VAL A 55 -17.16 -10.39 -14.42
N ALA A 56 -18.04 -11.24 -13.89
CA ALA A 56 -18.43 -11.19 -12.48
C ALA A 56 -17.25 -11.46 -11.52
N GLY A 57 -16.35 -12.37 -11.90
CA GLY A 57 -15.12 -12.65 -11.15
C GLY A 57 -14.12 -11.48 -11.15
N TRP A 58 -14.08 -10.68 -12.22
CA TRP A 58 -13.29 -9.45 -12.26
C TRP A 58 -13.80 -8.40 -11.28
N ILE A 59 -15.11 -8.11 -11.32
CA ILE A 59 -15.75 -7.15 -10.39
C ILE A 59 -15.49 -7.58 -8.95
N PHE A 60 -15.71 -8.86 -8.65
CA PHE A 60 -15.49 -9.38 -7.30
C PHE A 60 -14.04 -9.26 -6.85
N ASN A 61 -13.07 -9.61 -7.70
CA ASN A 61 -11.64 -9.47 -7.39
C ASN A 61 -11.27 -8.01 -7.10
N ILE A 62 -11.76 -7.05 -7.89
CA ILE A 62 -11.50 -5.63 -7.67
C ILE A 62 -12.05 -5.18 -6.32
N ILE A 63 -13.31 -5.50 -6.01
CA ILE A 63 -13.95 -5.12 -4.74
C ILE A 63 -13.20 -5.74 -3.55
N VAL A 64 -12.87 -7.03 -3.62
CA VAL A 64 -12.15 -7.74 -2.55
C VAL A 64 -10.75 -7.18 -2.36
N SER A 65 -10.05 -6.84 -3.45
CA SER A 65 -8.72 -6.23 -3.36
C SER A 65 -8.76 -4.85 -2.70
N LEU A 66 -9.77 -4.02 -3.04
CA LEU A 66 -9.97 -2.72 -2.42
C LEU A 66 -10.31 -2.85 -0.94
N ALA A 67 -11.22 -3.76 -0.59
CA ALA A 67 -11.58 -4.01 0.80
C ALA A 67 -10.36 -4.46 1.62
N GLY A 68 -9.55 -5.39 1.08
CA GLY A 68 -8.33 -5.86 1.72
C GLY A 68 -7.29 -4.76 1.91
N ALA A 69 -7.08 -3.92 0.88
CA ALA A 69 -6.18 -2.78 0.96
C ALA A 69 -6.63 -1.76 2.02
N LEU A 70 -7.89 -1.33 1.96
CA LEU A 70 -8.44 -0.33 2.88
C LEU A 70 -8.44 -0.82 4.34
N PHE A 71 -8.67 -2.12 4.54
CA PHE A 71 -8.61 -2.72 5.87
C PHE A 71 -7.19 -2.74 6.46
N LEU A 72 -6.18 -3.11 5.65
CA LEU A 72 -4.79 -3.21 6.11
C LEU A 72 -4.01 -1.89 6.04
N ALA A 73 -4.50 -0.87 5.34
CA ALA A 73 -3.87 0.45 5.29
C ALA A 73 -3.63 1.09 6.68
N PRO A 74 -4.64 1.25 7.57
CA PRO A 74 -4.41 1.80 8.90
C PRO A 74 -3.54 0.88 9.78
N VAL A 75 -3.68 -0.43 9.60
CA VAL A 75 -2.88 -1.43 10.31
C VAL A 75 -1.41 -1.34 9.91
N GLY A 76 -1.11 -1.06 8.64
CA GLY A 76 0.24 -0.84 8.15
C GLY A 76 0.93 0.32 8.85
N GLY A 77 0.22 1.45 9.02
CA GLY A 77 0.76 2.60 9.76
C GLY A 77 1.09 2.26 11.22
N MET A 78 0.18 1.54 11.89
CA MET A 78 0.39 1.07 13.26
C MET A 78 1.58 0.11 13.37
N ILE A 79 1.67 -0.88 12.48
CA ILE A 79 2.78 -1.85 12.47
C ILE A 79 4.11 -1.13 12.27
N MET A 80 4.18 -0.20 11.31
CA MET A 80 5.41 0.54 11.04
C MET A 80 5.80 1.46 12.20
N ALA A 81 4.84 2.08 12.88
CA ALA A 81 5.12 2.88 14.08
C ALA A 81 5.71 2.04 15.20
N LEU A 82 5.13 0.86 15.47
CA LEU A 82 5.66 -0.06 16.49
C LEU A 82 7.05 -0.57 16.11
N PHE A 83 7.23 -0.98 14.85
CA PHE A 83 8.48 -1.54 14.36
C PHE A 83 9.63 -0.52 14.33
N LEU A 84 9.34 0.74 13.97
CA LEU A 84 10.34 1.79 13.88
C LEU A 84 10.57 2.55 15.19
N SER A 85 9.68 2.41 16.18
CA SER A 85 9.79 3.09 17.48
C SER A 85 11.17 3.03 18.16
N PRO A 86 11.94 1.91 18.17
CA PRO A 86 13.25 1.90 18.81
C PRO A 86 14.33 2.68 18.04
N PHE A 87 14.08 3.06 16.78
CA PHE A 87 15.03 3.77 15.93
C PHE A 87 14.73 5.27 15.79
N MET A 88 13.76 5.78 16.54
CA MET A 88 13.27 7.16 16.39
C MET A 88 13.99 8.17 17.30
N ASP A 89 15.06 7.80 18.01
CA ASP A 89 15.92 8.68 18.84
C ASP A 89 15.14 9.67 19.74
N GLY A 90 14.01 9.23 20.30
CA GLY A 90 13.16 10.06 21.17
C GLY A 90 12.19 11.00 20.44
N ALA A 91 12.13 10.98 19.11
CA ALA A 91 11.10 11.66 18.33
C ALA A 91 9.72 11.06 18.63
N GLY A 92 8.75 11.90 18.97
CA GLY A 92 7.39 11.46 19.35
C GLY A 92 6.55 10.90 18.20
N SER A 93 6.98 11.00 16.94
CA SER A 93 6.27 10.46 15.78
C SER A 93 7.20 10.21 14.58
N ILE A 94 6.79 9.30 13.68
CA ILE A 94 7.55 9.01 12.45
C ILE A 94 7.67 10.28 11.58
N ALA A 95 6.63 11.12 11.61
CA ALA A 95 6.63 12.43 10.97
C ALA A 95 7.70 13.37 11.56
N ALA A 96 7.88 13.35 12.88
CA ALA A 96 8.90 14.15 13.55
C ALA A 96 10.32 13.61 13.31
N ALA A 97 10.49 12.28 13.16
CA ALA A 97 11.79 11.68 12.83
C ALA A 97 12.26 12.04 11.41
N GLY A 98 11.33 12.16 10.46
CA GLY A 98 11.62 12.62 9.09
C GLY A 98 12.61 11.75 8.32
N GLY A 99 13.11 12.27 7.19
CA GLY A 99 14.22 11.68 6.43
C GLY A 99 14.04 10.21 6.03
N LEU A 100 15.09 9.39 6.27
CA LEU A 100 15.10 7.96 5.91
C LEU A 100 14.03 7.14 6.65
N MET A 101 13.72 7.49 7.91
CA MET A 101 12.69 6.79 8.70
C MET A 101 11.32 6.93 8.04
N MET A 102 11.01 8.12 7.52
CA MET A 102 9.76 8.36 6.79
C MET A 102 9.70 7.53 5.51
N LEU A 103 10.79 7.43 4.74
CA LEU A 103 10.84 6.60 3.53
C LEU A 103 10.61 5.12 3.85
N VAL A 104 11.24 4.60 4.90
CA VAL A 104 11.07 3.21 5.33
C VAL A 104 9.65 2.95 5.82
N ALA A 105 9.10 3.87 6.62
CA ALA A 105 7.73 3.78 7.10
C ALA A 105 6.73 3.78 5.94
N LEU A 106 6.89 4.70 4.99
CA LEU A 106 6.05 4.80 3.80
C LEU A 106 6.11 3.51 2.98
N ALA A 107 7.32 3.02 2.69
CA ALA A 107 7.50 1.77 1.96
C ALA A 107 6.81 0.59 2.68
N GLY A 108 7.03 0.45 3.99
CA GLY A 108 6.45 -0.62 4.78
C GLY A 108 4.92 -0.57 4.81
N MET A 109 4.33 0.62 5.00
CA MET A 109 2.88 0.81 4.95
C MET A 109 2.30 0.41 3.59
N MET A 110 2.94 0.83 2.50
CA MET A 110 2.49 0.49 1.15
C MET A 110 2.55 -1.02 0.91
N VAL A 111 3.62 -1.68 1.37
CA VAL A 111 3.75 -3.13 1.27
C VAL A 111 2.63 -3.83 2.04
N ILE A 112 2.39 -3.45 3.29
CA ILE A 112 1.34 -4.07 4.12
C ILE A 112 -0.05 -3.86 3.49
N THR A 113 -0.31 -2.66 2.97
CA THR A 113 -1.57 -2.33 2.29
C THR A 113 -1.80 -3.22 1.07
N LEU A 114 -0.80 -3.34 0.20
CA LEU A 114 -0.89 -4.15 -1.01
C LEU A 114 -0.92 -5.65 -0.71
N LEU A 115 -0.25 -6.10 0.35
CA LEU A 115 -0.40 -7.45 0.87
C LEU A 115 -1.82 -7.72 1.33
N GLY A 116 -2.51 -6.72 1.88
CA GLY A 116 -3.95 -6.83 2.17
C GLY A 116 -4.80 -7.02 0.93
N ALA A 117 -4.53 -6.26 -0.13
CA ALA A 117 -5.25 -6.39 -1.40
C ALA A 117 -5.11 -7.79 -2.01
N TRP A 118 -3.90 -8.37 -1.96
CA TRP A 118 -3.67 -9.71 -2.48
C TRP A 118 -4.12 -10.81 -1.53
N GLY A 119 -3.86 -10.65 -0.23
CA GLY A 119 -4.23 -11.60 0.81
C GLY A 119 -5.74 -11.82 0.87
N SER A 120 -6.54 -10.75 0.73
CA SER A 120 -8.00 -10.88 0.67
C SER A 120 -8.46 -11.73 -0.53
N ILE A 121 -7.89 -11.50 -1.71
CA ILE A 121 -8.19 -12.31 -2.90
C ILE A 121 -7.73 -13.76 -2.70
N TRP A 122 -6.54 -13.96 -2.15
CA TRP A 122 -6.01 -15.30 -1.87
C TRP A 122 -6.92 -16.09 -0.94
N ILE A 123 -7.41 -15.46 0.14
CA ILE A 123 -8.39 -16.07 1.06
C ILE A 123 -9.67 -16.43 0.31
N VAL A 124 -10.26 -15.50 -0.45
CA VAL A 124 -11.48 -15.77 -1.23
C VAL A 124 -11.27 -16.93 -2.20
N ASN A 125 -10.12 -16.98 -2.86
CA ASN A 125 -9.80 -18.02 -3.84
C ASN A 125 -9.59 -19.38 -3.20
N ARG A 126 -9.24 -19.43 -1.91
CA ARG A 126 -9.12 -20.69 -1.19
C ARG A 126 -10.49 -21.33 -0.90
N TRP A 127 -11.55 -20.54 -0.93
CA TRP A 127 -12.93 -20.93 -0.57
C TRP A 127 -13.84 -21.09 -1.80
N ARG A 128 -13.29 -20.89 -3.01
CA ARG A 128 -13.97 -21.08 -4.29
C ARG A 128 -13.36 -22.28 -5.02
#